data_AF-A0A6A3PWG2-F1
#
_entry.id   AF-A0A6A3PWG2-F1
#
_cell.length_a   1.000
_cell.length_b   1.000
_cell.length_c   1.000
_cell.angle_alpha   90.00
_cell.angle_beta   90.00
_cell.angle_gamma   90.00
#
_symmetry.space_group_name_H-M   'P 1'
#
loop_
_entity.id
_entity.type
_entity.pdbx_description
1 polymer ?
#
loop_
_entity_poly.entity_id
_entity_poly.type
_entity_poly.pdbx_seq_one_letter_code
_entity_poly.pdbx_strand_id
1 'polypeptide(L)'
;MAQAKWPVLGPELSHPVSSADLPGLVYETSTLLRAMGFHCMGRPSRLEQKKWTLKAAGNEVMQWKMKLRTAFGLERIPDVPRPRVPRLAESAAMAVDPSRIPLPKTPDVKHS
;
A
#
# COMPACT_ATOMS: atom_id res chain seq x y z
N MET A 1 -5.00 6.76 -12.78
CA MET A 1 -4.94 6.72 -11.30
C MET A 1 -3.52 6.36 -10.92
N ALA A 2 -2.77 7.26 -10.28
CA ALA A 2 -1.38 7.01 -9.92
C ALA A 2 -1.32 5.87 -8.89
N GLN A 3 -0.74 4.73 -9.29
CA GLN A 3 -0.43 3.64 -8.38
C GLN A 3 0.51 4.19 -7.31
N ALA A 4 0.11 4.08 -6.04
CA ALA A 4 0.88 4.61 -4.92
C ALA A 4 2.32 4.12 -4.99
N LYS A 5 3.27 5.06 -5.05
CA LYS A 5 4.72 4.84 -5.26
C LYS A 5 5.42 4.17 -4.05
N TRP A 6 4.66 3.66 -3.09
CA TRP A 6 5.13 3.21 -1.77
C TRP A 6 4.39 1.92 -1.34
N PRO A 7 4.73 0.75 -1.91
CA PRO A 7 4.03 -0.51 -1.60
C PRO A 7 4.10 -0.90 -0.11
N VAL A 8 5.11 -0.43 0.62
CA VAL A 8 5.31 -0.69 2.05
C VAL A 8 4.49 0.24 2.97
N LEU A 9 4.05 1.41 2.48
CA LEU A 9 3.38 2.40 3.34
C LEU A 9 1.94 2.02 3.69
N GLY A 10 1.22 1.40 2.75
CA GLY A 10 -0.16 0.92 2.97
C GLY A 10 -0.31 0.00 4.19
N PRO A 11 0.45 -1.12 4.28
CA PRO A 11 0.41 -1.99 5.44
C PRO A 11 0.85 -1.28 6.73
N GLU A 12 1.89 -0.44 6.71
CA GLU A 12 2.34 0.30 7.91
C GLU A 12 1.27 1.24 8.50
N LEU A 13 0.48 1.87 7.63
CA LEU A 13 -0.62 2.74 8.02
C LEU A 13 -1.86 1.97 8.52
N SER A 14 -2.01 0.69 8.17
CA SER A 14 -3.14 -0.13 8.62
C SER A 14 -2.99 -0.62 10.06
N HIS A 15 -1.76 -0.73 10.58
CA HIS A 15 -1.51 -1.18 11.94
C HIS A 15 -1.75 -0.04 12.94
N PRO A 16 -2.44 -0.29 14.07
CA PRO A 16 -2.53 0.69 15.15
C PRO A 16 -1.14 0.97 15.73
N VAL A 17 -1.00 2.10 16.43
CA VAL A 17 0.21 2.35 17.24
C VAL A 17 0.20 1.33 18.38
N SER A 18 1.21 0.45 18.43
CA SER A 18 1.23 -0.70 19.35
C SER A 18 2.30 -0.58 20.45
N SER A 19 3.16 0.43 20.37
CA SER A 19 4.27 0.62 21.31
C SER A 19 3.76 0.96 22.72
N ALA A 20 4.15 0.12 23.68
CA ALA A 20 3.90 0.33 25.10
C ALA A 20 4.98 1.18 25.80
N ASP A 21 6.05 1.57 25.09
CA ASP A 21 7.18 2.31 25.63
C ASP A 21 7.79 3.28 24.61
N LEU A 22 8.46 4.34 25.10
CA LEU A 22 9.09 5.37 24.26
C LEU A 22 10.12 4.81 23.25
N PRO A 23 11.00 3.86 23.60
CA PRO A 23 11.94 3.30 22.64
C PRO A 23 11.25 2.51 21.51
N GLY A 24 10.15 1.82 21.82
CA GLY A 24 9.31 1.15 20.83
C GLY A 24 8.68 2.17 19.88
N LEU A 25 8.16 3.26 20.44
CA LEU A 25 7.52 4.32 19.66
C LEU A 25 8.51 5.03 18.71
N VAL A 26 9.76 5.21 19.16
CA VAL A 26 10.86 5.72 18.32
C VAL A 26 11.16 4.77 17.16
N TYR A 27 11.10 3.46 17.40
CA TYR A 27 11.27 2.48 16.32
C TYR A 27 10.09 2.52 15.33
N GLU A 28 8.84 2.49 15.81
CA GLU A 28 7.65 2.56 14.96
C GLU A 28 7.63 3.82 14.09
N THR A 29 7.95 4.98 14.66
CA THR A 29 8.02 6.24 13.89
C THR A 29 9.14 6.22 12.85
N SER A 30 10.30 5.65 13.18
CA SER A 30 11.40 5.49 12.24
C SER A 30 11.04 4.56 11.08
N THR A 31 10.30 3.48 11.36
CA THR A 31 9.82 2.55 10.33
C THR A 31 8.78 3.22 9.42
N LEU A 32 7.84 3.96 10.00
CA LEU A 32 6.86 4.74 9.23
C LEU A 32 7.53 5.76 8.31
N LEU A 33 8.51 6.52 8.80
CA LEU A 33 9.28 7.47 8.00
C LEU A 33 10.04 6.79 6.86
N ARG A 34 10.66 5.63 7.12
CA ARG A 34 11.34 4.84 6.10
C ARG A 34 10.38 4.32 5.04
N ALA A 35 9.18 3.89 5.43
CA ALA A 35 8.14 3.45 4.49
C ALA A 35 7.66 4.58 3.56
N MET A 36 7.75 5.82 4.03
CA MET A 36 7.51 7.04 3.23
C MET A 36 8.72 7.47 2.39
N GLY A 37 9.84 6.75 2.45
CA GLY A 37 11.07 7.04 1.71
C GLY A 37 12.03 8.02 2.40
N PHE A 38 11.79 8.39 3.66
CA PHE A 38 12.69 9.25 4.41
C PHE A 38 13.85 8.46 5.02
N HIS A 39 15.06 9.00 4.86
CA HIS A 39 16.24 8.47 5.54
C HIS A 39 16.43 9.17 6.89
N CYS A 40 16.13 8.46 7.98
CA CYS A 40 16.36 8.97 9.33
C CYS A 40 17.87 8.99 9.62
N MET A 41 18.46 10.17 9.76
CA MET A 41 19.90 10.35 10.02
C MET A 41 20.32 10.01 11.46
N GLY A 42 19.39 9.60 12.33
CA GLY A 42 19.67 9.21 13.70
C GLY A 42 18.42 8.91 14.51
N ARG A 43 18.60 8.29 15.67
CA ARG A 43 17.55 8.17 16.69
C ARG A 43 17.61 9.35 17.65
N PRO A 44 16.47 9.86 18.15
CA PRO A 44 16.46 10.88 19.20
C PRO A 44 17.22 10.37 20.43
N SER A 45 18.00 11.25 21.05
CA SER A 45 18.76 10.92 22.26
C SER A 45 17.83 10.66 23.45
N ARG A 46 18.31 10.01 24.51
CA ARG A 46 17.52 9.80 25.74
C ARG A 46 17.03 11.10 26.36
N LEU A 47 17.79 12.19 26.22
CA LEU A 47 17.42 13.51 26.73
C LEU A 47 16.24 14.09 25.95
N GLU A 48 16.26 13.97 24.62
CA GLU A 48 15.14 14.38 23.77
C GLU A 48 13.90 13.52 24.02
N GLN A 49 14.07 12.21 24.19
CA GLN A 49 12.96 11.30 24.52
C GLN A 49 12.32 11.65 25.87
N LYS A 50 13.11 12.05 26.88
CA LYS A 50 12.60 12.46 28.20
C LYS A 50 11.72 13.72 28.17
N LYS A 51 11.80 14.54 27.11
CA LYS A 51 10.91 15.71 26.93
C LYS A 51 9.48 15.28 26.56
N TRP A 52 9.31 14.04 26.12
CA TRP A 52 8.02 13.50 25.69
C TRP A 52 7.48 12.50 26.72
N THR A 53 6.19 12.61 27.01
CA THR A 53 5.48 11.50 27.66
C THR A 53 5.08 10.48 26.59
N LEU A 54 5.05 9.19 26.98
CA LEU A 54 4.61 8.12 26.08
C LEU A 54 3.23 8.42 25.48
N LYS A 55 2.30 8.91 26.29
CA LYS A 55 0.94 9.28 25.86
C LYS A 55 0.94 10.40 24.83
N ALA A 56 1.69 11.48 25.07
CA ALA A 56 1.74 12.60 24.13
C ALA A 56 2.38 12.20 22.80
N ALA A 57 3.51 11.50 22.85
CA ALA A 57 4.17 11.03 21.64
C ALA A 57 3.30 10.01 20.90
N GLY A 58 2.68 9.06 21.61
CA GLY A 58 1.78 8.07 21.01
C GLY A 58 0.58 8.71 20.30
N ASN A 59 -0.03 9.72 20.93
CA ASN A 59 -1.12 10.49 20.33
C ASN A 59 -0.68 11.22 19.05
N GLU A 60 0.48 11.87 19.06
CA GLU A 60 0.97 12.55 17.85
C GLU A 60 1.22 11.56 16.71
N VAL A 61 1.83 10.41 17.00
CA VAL A 61 2.05 9.37 15.98
C VAL A 61 0.72 8.85 15.44
N MET A 62 -0.27 8.63 16.32
CA MET A 62 -1.62 8.21 15.90
C MET A 62 -2.28 9.26 15.00
N GLN A 63 -2.21 10.54 15.35
CA GLN A 63 -2.75 11.64 14.56
C GLN A 63 -2.08 11.74 13.18
N TRP A 64 -0.75 11.64 13.13
CA TRP A 64 -0.02 11.63 11.85
C TRP A 64 -0.37 10.42 10.99
N LYS A 65 -0.45 9.20 11.57
CA LYS A 65 -0.89 8.02 10.83
C LYS A 65 -2.31 8.22 10.27
N MET A 66 -3.22 8.81 11.04
CA MET A 66 -4.59 9.10 10.57
C MET A 66 -4.58 10.09 9.40
N LYS A 67 -3.87 11.23 9.53
CA LYS A 67 -3.73 12.21 8.45
C LYS A 67 -3.14 11.62 7.18
N LEU A 68 -2.13 10.76 7.31
CA LEU A 68 -1.52 10.06 6.18
C LEU A 68 -2.54 9.10 5.53
N ARG A 69 -3.30 8.33 6.32
CA ARG A 69 -4.36 7.47 5.78
C ARG A 69 -5.38 8.26 4.96
N THR A 70 -5.82 9.41 5.45
CA THR A 70 -6.69 10.33 4.73
C THR A 70 -6.05 10.82 3.44
N ALA A 71 -4.81 11.32 3.50
CA ALA A 71 -4.09 11.85 2.34
C ALA A 71 -3.86 10.79 1.24
N PHE A 72 -3.68 9.52 1.63
CA PHE A 72 -3.51 8.40 0.70
C PHE A 72 -4.83 7.70 0.32
N GLY A 73 -5.98 8.17 0.80
CA GLY A 73 -7.28 7.54 0.53
C GLY A 73 -7.43 6.12 1.10
N LEU A 74 -6.69 5.81 2.18
CA LEU A 74 -6.72 4.53 2.90
C LEU A 74 -7.74 4.51 4.05
N GLU A 75 -8.57 5.54 4.15
CA GLU A 75 -9.75 5.51 5.00
C GLU A 75 -10.66 4.41 4.50
N ARG A 76 -10.81 3.35 5.30
CA ARG A 76 -11.87 2.37 5.04
C ARG A 76 -13.16 3.13 5.20
N ILE A 77 -13.81 3.44 4.09
CA ILE A 77 -15.22 3.81 4.04
C ILE A 77 -15.95 2.67 4.77
N PRO A 78 -16.56 2.89 5.95
CA PRO A 78 -17.48 1.92 6.48
C PRO A 78 -18.68 1.91 5.52
N ASP A 79 -18.94 0.75 4.93
CA ASP A 79 -20.09 0.49 4.06
C ASP A 79 -20.06 1.16 2.67
N VAL A 80 -19.11 0.74 1.83
CA VAL A 80 -19.42 0.59 0.40
C VAL A 80 -19.24 -0.89 0.08
N PRO A 81 -20.27 -1.61 -0.40
CA PRO A 81 -20.05 -2.92 -0.97
C PRO A 81 -19.03 -2.73 -2.08
N ARG A 82 -17.87 -3.38 -1.93
CA ARG A 82 -16.81 -3.39 -2.94
C ARG A 82 -17.48 -3.49 -4.31
N PRO A 83 -17.28 -2.54 -5.24
CA PRO A 83 -17.60 -2.81 -6.62
C PRO A 83 -16.74 -4.02 -6.97
N ARG A 84 -17.39 -5.18 -7.15
CA ARG A 84 -16.74 -6.29 -7.85
C ARG A 84 -16.42 -5.71 -9.22
N VAL A 85 -15.16 -5.35 -9.42
CA VAL A 85 -14.64 -5.06 -10.75
C VAL A 85 -15.13 -6.19 -11.67
N PRO A 86 -15.87 -5.91 -12.75
CA PRO A 86 -15.96 -6.86 -13.83
C PRO A 86 -14.53 -7.07 -14.29
N ARG A 87 -13.98 -8.24 -14.00
CA ARG A 87 -12.66 -8.66 -14.44
C ARG A 87 -12.74 -8.83 -15.96
N LEU A 88 -12.51 -7.75 -16.70
CA LEU A 88 -12.23 -7.76 -18.12
C LEU A 88 -10.87 -7.06 -18.24
N ALA A 89 -9.74 -7.73 -18.51
CA ALA A 89 -9.57 -8.93 -19.28
C ALA A 89 -8.35 -9.71 -18.77
N GLU A 90 -8.53 -11.01 -18.61
CA GLU A 90 -7.55 -11.96 -19.15
C GLU A 90 -8.38 -13.09 -19.75
N SER A 91 -8.65 -12.94 -21.04
CA SER A 91 -9.07 -14.04 -21.88
C SER A 91 -7.82 -14.80 -22.27
N ALA A 92 -7.98 -16.12 -22.38
CA ALA A 92 -6.98 -17.16 -22.68
C ALA A 92 -6.08 -17.54 -21.48
N ALA A 93 -6.06 -18.78 -20.99
CA ALA A 93 -6.37 -20.03 -21.64
C ALA A 93 -6.91 -21.02 -20.61
N MET A 94 -8.15 -21.47 -20.81
CA MET A 94 -8.47 -22.86 -20.53
C MET A 94 -7.44 -23.72 -21.26
N ALA A 95 -7.02 -24.83 -20.65
CA ALA A 95 -6.31 -25.89 -21.34
C ALA A 95 -7.14 -26.31 -22.58
N VAL A 96 -6.88 -25.67 -23.71
CA VAL A 96 -7.43 -26.05 -25.00
C VAL A 96 -6.32 -26.83 -25.68
N ASP A 97 -6.61 -28.10 -25.90
CA ASP A 97 -5.83 -29.00 -26.73
C ASP A 97 -5.36 -28.25 -27.99
N PRO A 98 -4.05 -28.15 -28.25
CA PRO A 98 -3.50 -27.38 -29.36
C PRO A 98 -3.96 -27.92 -30.73
N SER A 99 -4.55 -29.12 -30.79
CA SER A 99 -5.10 -29.71 -32.00
C SER A 99 -6.50 -29.16 -32.38
N ARG A 100 -7.11 -28.33 -31.53
CA ARG A 100 -8.44 -27.73 -31.75
C ARG A 100 -8.45 -26.30 -32.25
N ILE A 101 -7.29 -25.66 -32.45
CA ILE A 101 -7.23 -24.29 -32.96
C ILE A 101 -7.33 -24.36 -34.49
N PRO A 102 -8.44 -23.93 -35.11
CA PRO A 102 -8.53 -23.92 -36.57
C PRO A 102 -7.58 -22.85 -37.11
N LEU A 103 -6.73 -23.25 -38.06
CA LEU A 103 -5.81 -22.34 -38.74
C LEU A 103 -6.58 -21.23 -39.47
N PRO A 104 -6.11 -19.97 -39.42
CA PRO A 104 -6.71 -18.90 -40.19
C PRO A 104 -6.55 -19.19 -41.69
N LYS A 105 -7.68 -19.17 -42.41
CA LYS A 105 -7.74 -19.32 -43.86
C LYS A 105 -7.06 -18.13 -44.52
N THR A 106 -6.06 -18.40 -45.36
CA THR A 106 -5.37 -17.40 -46.17
C THR A 106 -6.36 -16.70 -47.10
N PRO A 107 -6.25 -15.37 -47.28
CA PRO A 107 -7.02 -14.68 -48.30
C PRO A 107 -6.52 -15.12 -49.69
N ASP A 108 -7.29 -15.95 -50.37
CA ASP A 108 -7.28 -16.04 -51.83
C ASP A 108 -8.14 -14.90 -52.36
N VAL A 109 -7.56 -14.03 -53.20
CA VAL A 109 -8.04 -13.68 -54.56
C VAL A 109 -7.20 -12.52 -55.14
N LYS A 110 -6.42 -12.70 -56.22
CA LYS A 110 -6.72 -12.66 -57.68
C LYS A 110 -6.15 -11.39 -58.35
N HIS A 111 -5.16 -11.63 -59.22
CA HIS A 111 -4.87 -11.07 -60.55
C HIS A 111 -5.05 -9.56 -60.85
N SER A 112 -3.96 -8.94 -61.33
CA SER A 112 -3.96 -8.05 -62.51
C SER A 112 -2.74 -8.38 -63.34
#